data_AF-A0A7Y1VZZ7-F1
#
_entry.id   AF-A0A7Y1VZZ7-F1
#
_cell.length_a   1.000
_cell.length_b   1.000
_cell.length_c   1.000
_cell.angle_alpha   90.00
_cell.angle_beta   90.00
_cell.angle_gamma   90.00
#
_symmetry.space_group_name_H-M   'P 1'
#
loop_
_entity.id
_entity.type
_entity.pdbx_description
1 polymer ?
#
loop_
_entity_poly.entity_id
_entity_poly.type
_entity_poly.pdbx_seq_one_letter_code
_entity_poly.pdbx_strand_id
1 'polypeptide(L)'
;MAQDTAAGAMRVVLCWHMHQPDYRLQGRLLRPWTWLHAIKDYSDMAAHLEEIPGARAVVNFSPVLIRQLQDLPERIRALLASREPSGDAILDALAGCRAQGPQRQDLVRALLRVNEQHMKPRLPAYAHLFESARQALEAGSPLSDSDLGDLLVTYVLTWTGESLRSAPLPRRLLAREHNYSDDDRAELLAWLGDTIAGLLSRYRALADSG
;
A
#
# COMPACT_ATOMS: atom_id res chain seq x y z
N MET A 1 -31.23 -33.39 -35.74
CA MET A 1 -31.02 -32.10 -35.06
C MET A 1 -30.84 -32.39 -33.58
N ALA A 2 -29.59 -32.43 -33.12
CA ALA A 2 -29.29 -32.58 -31.70
C ALA A 2 -29.58 -31.26 -31.00
N GLN A 3 -30.51 -31.27 -30.04
CA GLN A 3 -30.71 -30.19 -29.09
C GLN A 3 -29.54 -30.24 -28.10
N ASP A 4 -28.64 -29.28 -28.21
CA ASP A 4 -27.55 -29.06 -27.28
C ASP A 4 -28.14 -28.46 -25.99
N THR A 5 -28.62 -29.34 -25.10
CA THR A 5 -28.99 -28.94 -23.74
C THR A 5 -27.70 -28.72 -22.96
N ALA A 6 -27.17 -27.50 -23.01
CA ALA A 6 -26.17 -27.06 -22.05
C ALA A 6 -26.74 -27.28 -20.64
N ALA A 7 -26.16 -28.22 -19.89
CA ALA A 7 -26.50 -28.49 -18.51
C ALA A 7 -26.53 -27.16 -17.72
N GLY A 8 -27.62 -26.91 -16.98
CA GLY A 8 -27.98 -25.60 -16.45
C GLY A 8 -26.82 -24.88 -15.75
N ALA A 9 -26.44 -23.71 -16.27
CA ALA A 9 -25.37 -22.90 -15.71
C ALA A 9 -25.69 -22.48 -14.26
N MET A 10 -24.73 -22.69 -13.36
CA MET A 10 -24.83 -22.21 -11.96
C MET A 10 -24.68 -20.69 -11.92
N ARG A 11 -25.65 -20.00 -11.32
CA ARG A 11 -25.55 -18.56 -11.06
C ARG A 11 -24.65 -18.34 -9.84
N VAL A 12 -23.52 -17.68 -10.06
CA VAL A 12 -22.55 -17.33 -9.00
C VAL A 12 -22.58 -15.82 -8.78
N VAL A 13 -22.55 -15.41 -7.51
CA VAL A 13 -22.37 -14.01 -7.12
C VAL A 13 -21.13 -13.92 -6.24
N LEU A 14 -20.16 -13.10 -6.67
CA LEU A 14 -19.00 -12.75 -5.86
C LEU A 14 -19.32 -11.52 -5.02
N CYS A 15 -19.22 -11.65 -3.70
CA CYS A 15 -19.43 -10.55 -2.76
C CYS A 15 -18.14 -10.23 -2.02
N TRP A 16 -17.64 -9.01 -2.18
CA TRP A 16 -16.43 -8.53 -1.52
C TRP A 16 -16.77 -7.45 -0.50
N HIS A 17 -16.47 -7.73 0.75
CA HIS A 17 -16.64 -6.79 1.85
C HIS A 17 -15.27 -6.19 2.24
N MET A 18 -15.05 -4.94 1.85
CA MET A 18 -13.84 -4.19 2.17
C MET A 18 -14.01 -3.53 3.53
N HIS A 19 -13.18 -3.97 4.48
CA HIS A 19 -13.22 -3.47 5.84
C HIS A 19 -11.82 -3.33 6.42
N GLN A 20 -11.61 -2.24 7.15
CA GLN A 20 -10.54 -2.06 8.11
C GLN A 20 -11.14 -1.46 9.40
N PRO A 21 -10.64 -1.84 10.58
CA PRO A 21 -10.89 -1.08 11.82
C PRO A 21 -10.53 0.40 11.67
N ASP A 22 -11.07 1.27 12.53
CA ASP A 22 -10.56 2.64 12.61
C ASP A 22 -9.17 2.62 13.26
N TYR A 23 -8.13 2.84 12.46
CA TYR A 23 -6.75 2.89 12.96
C TYR A 23 -6.36 4.28 13.46
N ARG A 24 -7.26 5.27 13.40
CA ARG A 24 -7.00 6.62 13.89
C ARG A 24 -7.24 6.70 15.39
N LEU A 25 -6.26 7.25 16.11
CA LEU A 25 -6.39 7.57 17.52
C LEU A 25 -5.61 8.86 17.82
N GLN A 26 -6.31 9.90 18.30
CA GLN A 26 -5.70 11.17 18.71
C GLN A 26 -4.75 11.76 17.65
N GLY A 27 -5.18 11.79 16.39
CA GLY A 27 -4.40 12.32 15.27
C GLY A 27 -3.36 11.36 14.70
N ARG A 28 -3.09 10.22 15.35
CA ARG A 28 -2.13 9.20 14.89
C ARG A 28 -2.80 8.05 14.15
N LEU A 29 -2.07 7.44 13.22
CA LEU A 29 -2.41 6.20 12.56
C LEU A 29 -1.66 5.05 13.24
N LEU A 30 -2.39 4.20 13.95
CA LEU A 30 -1.81 3.12 14.76
C LEU A 30 -1.27 1.98 13.90
N ARG A 31 -1.79 1.81 12.68
CA ARG A 31 -1.35 0.81 11.71
C ARG A 31 -1.46 1.36 10.29
N PRO A 32 -0.55 0.96 9.39
CA PRO A 32 -0.55 1.40 7.99
C PRO A 32 -1.57 0.65 7.11
N TRP A 33 -2.39 -0.24 7.69
CA TRP A 33 -3.19 -1.20 6.92
C TRP A 33 -4.15 -0.57 5.92
N THR A 34 -4.77 0.56 6.25
CA THR A 34 -5.69 1.23 5.32
C THR A 34 -5.01 1.58 4.00
N TRP A 35 -3.86 2.25 4.04
CA TRP A 35 -3.17 2.65 2.81
C TRP A 35 -2.44 1.48 2.14
N LEU A 36 -1.93 0.52 2.92
CA LEU A 36 -1.31 -0.69 2.37
C LEU A 36 -2.29 -1.54 1.56
N HIS A 37 -3.51 -1.75 2.07
CA HIS A 37 -4.53 -2.47 1.32
C HIS A 37 -5.10 -1.65 0.16
N ALA A 38 -5.12 -0.32 0.27
CA ALA A 38 -5.52 0.56 -0.83
C ALA A 38 -4.59 0.41 -2.04
N ILE A 39 -3.27 0.40 -1.83
CA ILE A 39 -2.28 0.24 -2.91
C ILE A 39 -2.03 -1.22 -3.30
N LYS A 40 -2.79 -2.16 -2.73
CA LYS A 40 -2.67 -3.59 -3.00
C LYS A 40 -4.02 -4.16 -3.37
N ASP A 41 -4.70 -4.76 -2.40
CA ASP A 41 -5.89 -5.59 -2.62
C ASP A 41 -7.02 -4.79 -3.24
N TYR A 42 -7.32 -3.60 -2.74
CA TYR A 42 -8.42 -2.80 -3.28
C TYR A 42 -8.13 -2.31 -4.70
N SER A 43 -6.88 -1.96 -5.00
CA SER A 43 -6.49 -1.54 -6.35
C SER A 43 -6.48 -2.69 -7.35
N ASP A 44 -5.96 -3.87 -6.96
CA ASP A 44 -5.92 -5.06 -7.81
C ASP A 44 -7.33 -5.62 -8.06
N MET A 45 -8.21 -5.57 -7.06
CA MET A 45 -9.59 -6.01 -7.21
C MET A 45 -10.40 -5.10 -8.15
N ALA A 46 -10.17 -3.79 -8.11
CA ALA A 46 -10.73 -2.88 -9.12
C ALA A 46 -10.16 -3.17 -10.51
N ALA A 47 -8.84 -3.37 -10.63
CA ALA A 47 -8.19 -3.63 -11.91
C ALA A 47 -8.74 -4.89 -12.61
N HIS A 48 -8.97 -5.98 -11.87
CA HIS A 48 -9.57 -7.19 -12.43
C HIS A 48 -10.99 -6.97 -12.99
N LEU A 49 -11.79 -6.10 -12.36
CA LEU A 49 -13.12 -5.76 -12.87
C LEU A 49 -13.02 -4.85 -14.11
N GLU A 50 -12.06 -3.92 -14.13
CA GLU A 50 -11.80 -3.03 -15.26
C GLU A 50 -11.32 -3.80 -16.50
N GLU A 51 -10.48 -4.82 -16.31
CA GLU A 51 -9.88 -5.62 -17.38
C GLU A 51 -10.83 -6.67 -18.00
N ILE A 52 -11.90 -7.04 -17.29
CA ILE A 52 -12.82 -8.11 -17.69
C ILE A 52 -14.24 -7.55 -17.85
N PRO A 53 -14.63 -7.07 -19.06
CA PRO A 53 -15.91 -6.37 -19.27
C PRO A 53 -17.18 -7.16 -18.87
N GLY A 54 -17.09 -8.48 -18.81
CA GLY A 54 -18.20 -9.35 -18.40
C GLY A 54 -18.21 -9.73 -16.91
N ALA A 55 -17.17 -9.38 -16.16
CA ALA A 55 -17.09 -9.69 -14.74
C ALA A 55 -18.10 -8.86 -13.95
N ARG A 56 -18.76 -9.50 -12.99
CA ARG A 56 -19.73 -8.86 -12.10
C ARG A 56 -19.42 -9.26 -10.67
N ALA A 57 -19.38 -8.28 -9.77
CA ALA A 57 -19.17 -8.49 -8.34
C ALA A 57 -19.94 -7.44 -7.54
N VAL A 58 -20.39 -7.83 -6.35
CA VAL A 58 -20.93 -6.90 -5.36
C VAL A 58 -19.79 -6.48 -4.46
N VAL A 59 -19.46 -5.19 -4.46
CA VAL A 59 -18.42 -4.62 -3.61
C VAL A 59 -19.04 -3.70 -2.58
N ASN A 60 -18.76 -3.97 -1.31
CA ASN A 60 -19.18 -3.14 -0.20
C ASN A 60 -17.96 -2.58 0.54
N PHE A 61 -17.95 -1.27 0.78
CA PHE A 61 -16.98 -0.63 1.66
C PHE A 61 -17.64 -0.25 2.98
N SER A 62 -17.00 -0.56 4.10
CA SER A 62 -17.49 -0.08 5.40
C SER A 62 -17.38 1.45 5.50
N PRO A 63 -18.32 2.15 6.15
CA PRO A 63 -18.26 3.61 6.28
C PRO A 63 -16.99 4.11 6.97
N VAL A 64 -16.47 3.32 7.92
CA VAL A 64 -15.21 3.63 8.61
C VAL A 64 -14.00 3.55 7.69
N LEU A 65 -13.97 2.57 6.78
CA LEU A 65 -12.91 2.47 5.77
C LEU A 65 -12.96 3.65 4.80
N ILE A 66 -14.15 4.00 4.29
CA ILE A 66 -14.32 5.15 3.38
C ILE A 66 -13.73 6.43 3.98
N ARG A 67 -14.06 6.73 5.25
CA ARG A 67 -13.54 7.93 5.92
C ARG A 67 -12.02 7.94 6.02
N GLN A 68 -11.40 6.80 6.29
CA GLN A 68 -9.94 6.72 6.35
C GLN A 68 -9.30 6.88 4.96
N LEU A 69 -9.90 6.30 3.92
CA LEU A 69 -9.43 6.46 2.53
C LEU A 69 -9.57 7.90 2.02
N GLN A 70 -10.55 8.65 2.50
CA GLN A 70 -10.71 10.08 2.17
C GLN A 70 -9.77 10.99 2.96
N ASP A 71 -9.44 10.64 4.21
CA ASP A 71 -8.57 11.41 5.10
C ASP A 71 -7.08 11.28 4.72
N LEU A 72 -6.65 10.09 4.29
CA LEU A 72 -5.25 9.78 3.97
C LEU A 72 -4.62 10.69 2.88
N PRO A 73 -5.25 10.91 1.71
CA PRO A 73 -4.67 11.78 0.68
C PRO A 73 -4.46 13.22 1.16
N GLU A 74 -5.37 13.75 1.99
CA GLU A 74 -5.26 15.09 2.56
C GLU A 74 -4.07 15.20 3.52
N ARG A 75 -3.88 14.18 4.37
CA ARG A 75 -2.70 14.09 5.25
C ARG A 75 -1.40 14.00 4.47
N ILE A 76 -1.36 13.19 3.42
CA ILE A 76 -0.18 13.06 2.55
C ILE A 76 0.12 14.39 1.86
N ARG A 77 -0.91 15.09 1.36
CA ARG A 77 -0.74 16.41 0.73
C ARG A 77 -0.20 17.45 1.71
N ALA A 78 -0.75 17.51 2.92
CA ALA A 78 -0.26 18.40 3.97
C ALA A 78 1.20 18.07 4.35
N LEU A 79 1.53 16.79 4.52
CA LEU A 79 2.89 16.34 4.79
C LEU A 79 3.88 16.76 3.69
N LEU A 80 3.51 16.61 2.42
CA LEU A 80 4.36 17.03 1.30
C LEU A 80 4.50 18.55 1.20
N ALA A 81 3.43 19.30 1.44
CA ALA A 81 3.39 20.75 1.25
C ALA A 81 4.03 21.54 2.39
N SER A 82 3.76 21.16 3.64
CA SER A 82 4.14 21.93 4.83
C SER A 82 4.93 21.13 5.87
N ARG A 83 5.24 19.86 5.59
CA ARG A 83 5.88 18.93 6.55
C ARG A 83 5.05 18.70 7.82
N GLU A 84 3.75 18.94 7.74
CA GLU A 84 2.83 18.61 8.82
C GLU A 84 2.79 17.07 9.01
N PRO A 85 3.01 16.54 10.21
CA PRO A 85 2.99 15.10 10.44
C PRO A 85 1.65 14.48 10.03
N SER A 86 1.70 13.44 9.21
CA SER A 86 0.51 12.69 8.77
C SER A 86 -0.11 11.88 9.92
N GLY A 87 0.65 11.65 10.99
CA GLY A 87 0.29 10.75 12.08
C GLY A 87 0.68 9.29 11.83
N ASP A 88 1.20 8.95 10.64
CA ASP A 88 1.80 7.65 10.31
C ASP A 88 3.33 7.80 10.20
N ALA A 89 4.06 7.08 11.05
CA ALA A 89 5.51 7.17 11.11
C ALA A 89 6.21 6.73 9.81
N ILE A 90 5.61 5.84 9.02
CA ILE A 90 6.18 5.36 7.76
C ILE A 90 6.03 6.45 6.70
N LEU A 91 4.85 7.06 6.59
CA LEU A 91 4.60 8.16 5.65
C LEU A 91 5.47 9.37 5.98
N ASP A 92 5.56 9.73 7.27
CA ASP A 92 6.41 10.83 7.74
C ASP A 92 7.89 10.56 7.41
N ALA A 93 8.36 9.32 7.60
CA ALA A 93 9.73 8.94 7.27
C ALA A 93 10.01 8.96 5.75
N LEU A 94 9.04 8.56 4.92
CA LEU A 94 9.14 8.69 3.46
C LEU A 94 9.30 10.15 3.03
N ALA A 95 8.56 11.07 3.66
CA ALA A 95 8.73 12.50 3.41
C ALA A 95 10.13 13.00 3.79
N GLY A 96 10.92 12.26 4.57
CA GLY A 96 12.23 12.65 5.05
C GLY A 96 12.25 13.13 6.50
N CYS A 97 11.17 12.95 7.26
CA CYS A 97 11.17 13.17 8.70
C CYS A 97 12.04 12.09 9.36
N ARG A 98 13.22 12.49 9.87
CA ARG A 98 14.20 11.55 10.41
C ARG A 98 13.81 11.12 11.83
N ALA A 99 13.38 9.87 11.98
CA ALA A 99 13.24 9.25 13.28
C ALA A 99 14.63 9.06 13.93
N GLN A 100 14.74 9.38 15.22
CA GLN A 100 15.97 9.28 16.00
C GLN A 100 15.77 8.35 17.20
N GLY A 101 16.86 7.83 17.76
CA GLY A 101 16.84 7.07 19.01
C GLY A 101 15.78 5.95 19.03
N PRO A 102 14.97 5.83 20.11
CA PRO A 102 13.93 4.82 20.23
C PRO A 102 12.88 4.85 19.11
N GLN A 103 12.52 6.03 18.61
CA GLN A 103 11.52 6.19 17.55
C GLN A 103 11.99 5.56 16.23
N ARG A 104 13.30 5.62 15.95
CA ARG A 104 13.88 4.95 14.79
C ARG A 104 13.73 3.43 14.89
N GLN A 105 13.97 2.87 16.07
CA GLN A 105 13.80 1.43 16.29
C GLN A 105 12.33 1.02 16.14
N ASP A 106 11.39 1.82 16.66
CA ASP A 106 9.95 1.57 16.50
C ASP A 106 9.51 1.61 15.04
N LEU A 107 10.04 2.54 14.25
CA LEU A 107 9.81 2.58 12.81
C LEU A 107 10.32 1.31 12.12
N VAL A 108 11.55 0.87 12.41
CA VAL A 108 12.09 -0.38 11.84
C VAL A 108 11.22 -1.57 12.27
N ARG A 109 10.83 -1.67 13.55
CA ARG A 109 9.90 -2.72 14.01
C ARG A 109 8.57 -2.70 13.25
N ALA A 110 8.04 -1.52 12.93
CA ALA A 110 6.82 -1.38 12.14
C ALA A 110 7.02 -1.90 10.70
N LEU A 111 8.15 -1.58 10.06
CA LEU A 111 8.49 -2.05 8.71
C LEU A 111 8.70 -3.57 8.65
N LEU A 112 9.20 -4.19 9.73
CA LEU A 112 9.38 -5.64 9.81
C LEU A 112 8.09 -6.39 10.19
N ARG A 113 7.03 -5.69 10.57
CA ARG A 113 5.76 -6.32 10.98
C ARG A 113 4.93 -6.72 9.76
N VAL A 114 5.38 -7.76 9.06
CA VAL A 114 4.74 -8.32 7.87
C VAL A 114 4.63 -9.83 7.96
N ASN A 115 3.80 -10.44 7.12
CA ASN A 115 3.87 -11.89 6.92
C ASN A 115 5.10 -12.21 6.05
N GLU A 116 6.18 -12.65 6.70
CA GLU A 116 7.46 -12.90 6.04
C GLU A 116 7.37 -13.92 4.90
N GLN A 117 6.56 -14.98 5.07
CA GLN A 117 6.38 -16.04 4.09
C GLN A 117 5.76 -15.54 2.79
N HIS A 118 4.88 -14.54 2.87
CA HIS A 118 4.22 -13.96 1.71
C HIS A 118 4.94 -12.72 1.15
N MET A 119 5.63 -11.96 2.00
CA MET A 119 6.20 -10.67 1.60
C MET A 119 7.63 -10.76 1.10
N LYS A 120 8.50 -11.56 1.74
CA LYS A 120 9.90 -11.67 1.29
C LYS A 120 10.04 -12.20 -0.14
N PRO A 121 9.27 -13.21 -0.58
CA PRO A 121 9.40 -13.72 -1.96
C PRO A 121 8.95 -12.72 -3.04
N ARG A 122 8.19 -11.68 -2.69
CA ARG A 122 7.66 -10.70 -3.66
C ARG A 122 8.71 -9.75 -4.21
N LEU A 123 9.80 -9.52 -3.47
CA LEU A 123 10.88 -8.61 -3.87
C LEU A 123 12.20 -9.01 -3.16
N PRO A 124 13.18 -9.59 -3.86
CA PRO A 124 14.46 -10.00 -3.27
C PRO A 124 15.22 -8.87 -2.56
N ALA A 125 15.19 -7.65 -3.11
CA ALA A 125 15.80 -6.47 -2.49
C ALA A 125 15.22 -6.17 -1.10
N TYR A 126 13.89 -6.30 -0.95
CA TYR A 126 13.24 -6.16 0.36
C TYR A 126 13.64 -7.28 1.32
N ALA A 127 13.75 -8.54 0.84
CA ALA A 127 14.16 -9.65 1.69
C ALA A 127 15.56 -9.44 2.29
N HIS A 128 16.51 -8.94 1.49
CA HIS A 128 17.85 -8.61 1.98
C HIS A 128 17.82 -7.52 3.06
N LEU A 129 17.16 -6.39 2.77
CA LEU A 129 17.04 -5.27 3.71
C LEU A 129 16.29 -5.64 4.99
N PHE A 130 15.27 -6.49 4.88
CA PHE A 130 14.54 -7.04 6.02
C PHE A 130 15.48 -7.77 6.98
N GLU A 131 16.34 -8.64 6.46
CA GLU A 131 17.29 -9.42 7.25
C GLU A 131 18.34 -8.52 7.92
N SER A 132 18.91 -7.58 7.17
CA SER A 132 19.85 -6.59 7.73
C SER A 132 19.20 -5.74 8.83
N ALA A 133 17.96 -5.30 8.62
CA ALA A 133 17.19 -4.53 9.58
C ALA A 133 16.87 -5.32 10.86
N ARG A 134 16.54 -6.61 10.73
CA ARG A 134 16.31 -7.50 11.87
C ARG A 134 17.58 -7.67 12.70
N GLN A 135 18.71 -7.97 12.04
CA GLN A 135 20.01 -8.13 12.71
C GLN A 135 20.43 -6.84 13.44
N ALA A 136 20.24 -5.68 12.81
CA ALA A 136 20.53 -4.39 13.43
C ALA A 136 19.69 -4.16 14.70
N LEU A 137 18.39 -4.46 14.64
CA LEU A 137 17.51 -4.38 15.83
C LEU A 137 17.94 -5.32 16.95
N GLU A 138 18.30 -6.57 16.63
CA GLU A 138 18.77 -7.57 17.60
C GLU A 138 20.10 -7.18 18.24
N ALA A 139 21.02 -6.62 17.45
CA ALA A 139 22.31 -6.13 17.92
C ALA A 139 22.23 -4.78 18.66
N GLY A 140 21.07 -4.11 18.64
CA GLY A 140 20.91 -2.76 19.20
C GLY A 140 21.63 -1.67 18.40
N SER A 141 22.02 -1.94 17.16
CA SER A 141 22.69 -0.98 16.28
C SER A 141 21.68 -0.31 15.34
N PRO A 142 21.81 1.01 15.07
CA PRO A 142 20.94 1.69 14.13
C PRO A 142 21.31 1.34 12.69
N LEU A 143 20.30 1.14 11.83
CA LEU A 143 20.49 1.16 10.38
C LEU A 143 21.06 2.50 9.91
N SER A 144 21.87 2.49 8.86
CA SER A 144 22.26 3.73 8.19
C SER A 144 21.04 4.48 7.64
N ASP A 145 21.17 5.77 7.38
CA ASP A 145 20.07 6.55 6.77
C ASP A 145 19.76 6.09 5.34
N SER A 146 20.77 5.60 4.61
CA SER A 146 20.59 5.01 3.28
C SER A 146 19.79 3.71 3.38
N ASP A 147 20.18 2.78 4.25
CA ASP A 147 19.50 1.49 4.40
C ASP A 147 18.06 1.66 4.89
N LEU A 148 17.81 2.62 5.79
CA LEU A 148 16.46 2.93 6.22
C LEU A 148 15.62 3.52 5.08
N GLY A 149 16.21 4.41 4.26
CA GLY A 149 15.56 4.96 3.07
C GLY A 149 15.18 3.86 2.07
N ASP A 150 16.10 2.93 1.82
CA ASP A 150 15.87 1.80 0.93
C ASP A 150 14.84 0.82 1.49
N LEU A 151 14.88 0.56 2.80
CA LEU A 151 13.88 -0.27 3.48
C LEU A 151 12.47 0.35 3.37
N LEU A 152 12.34 1.66 3.53
CA LEU A 152 11.05 2.37 3.39
C LEU A 152 10.47 2.22 1.98
N VAL A 153 11.29 2.48 0.95
CA VAL A 153 10.84 2.38 -0.44
C VAL A 153 10.50 0.94 -0.80
N THR A 154 11.39 -0.01 -0.50
CA THR A 154 11.18 -1.43 -0.82
C THR A 154 10.02 -2.02 -0.05
N TYR A 155 9.73 -1.54 1.17
CA TYR A 155 8.51 -1.90 1.91
C TYR A 155 7.25 -1.51 1.13
N VAL A 156 7.15 -0.25 0.69
CA VAL A 156 6.00 0.23 -0.11
C VAL A 156 5.88 -0.57 -1.42
N LEU A 157 6.98 -0.77 -2.14
CA LEU A 157 6.98 -1.51 -3.42
C LEU A 157 6.60 -2.99 -3.24
N THR A 158 7.00 -3.61 -2.12
CA THR A 158 6.62 -4.99 -1.79
C THR A 158 5.11 -5.12 -1.56
N TRP A 159 4.53 -4.13 -0.90
CA TRP A 159 3.08 -4.04 -0.69
C TRP A 159 2.30 -3.65 -1.94
N THR A 160 2.92 -2.91 -2.88
CA THR A 160 2.26 -2.46 -4.11
C THR A 160 1.70 -3.66 -4.90
N GLY A 161 0.39 -3.58 -5.19
CA GLY A 161 -0.39 -4.56 -5.94
C GLY A 161 0.10 -4.75 -7.37
N GLU A 162 -0.19 -5.91 -7.95
CA GLU A 162 0.35 -6.29 -9.26
C GLU A 162 -0.10 -5.32 -10.37
N SER A 163 -1.36 -4.90 -10.33
CA SER A 163 -1.92 -3.96 -11.31
C SER A 163 -1.16 -2.62 -11.32
N LEU A 164 -0.68 -2.20 -10.15
CA LEU A 164 0.03 -0.93 -9.96
C LEU A 164 1.53 -1.02 -10.24
N ARG A 165 2.15 -2.22 -10.22
CA ARG A 165 3.59 -2.38 -10.50
C ARG A 165 3.98 -1.99 -11.92
N SER A 166 3.03 -2.08 -12.85
CA SER A 166 3.22 -1.68 -14.24
C SER A 166 3.27 -0.16 -14.45
N ALA A 167 2.80 0.62 -13.47
CA ALA A 167 2.77 2.07 -13.55
C ALA A 167 4.21 2.65 -13.64
N PRO A 168 4.40 3.81 -14.31
CA PRO A 168 5.74 4.33 -14.61
C PRO A 168 6.66 4.46 -13.39
N LEU A 169 6.13 4.97 -12.28
CA LEU A 169 6.92 5.20 -11.06
C LEU A 169 7.30 3.89 -10.35
N PRO A 170 6.37 3.01 -9.91
CA PRO A 170 6.72 1.72 -9.32
C PRO A 170 7.69 0.93 -10.19
N ARG A 171 7.46 0.87 -11.52
CA ARG A 171 8.34 0.16 -12.45
C ARG A 171 9.77 0.71 -12.43
N ARG A 172 9.92 2.04 -12.45
CA ARG A 172 11.23 2.71 -12.41
C ARG A 172 11.96 2.44 -11.10
N LEU A 173 11.25 2.52 -9.97
CA LEU A 173 11.86 2.29 -8.65
C LEU A 173 12.24 0.82 -8.47
N LEU A 174 11.36 -0.13 -8.84
CA LEU A 174 11.64 -1.57 -8.80
C LEU A 174 12.90 -1.94 -9.59
N ALA A 175 13.13 -1.31 -10.75
CA ALA A 175 14.31 -1.56 -11.57
C ALA A 175 15.63 -1.06 -10.94
N ARG A 176 15.57 -0.14 -9.96
CA ARG A 176 16.76 0.41 -9.30
C ARG A 176 17.22 -0.44 -8.11
N GLU A 177 16.28 -1.11 -7.45
CA GLU A 177 16.48 -1.97 -6.27
C GLU A 177 16.94 -1.26 -4.98
N HIS A 178 17.90 -0.32 -5.05
CA HIS A 178 18.51 0.35 -3.89
C HIS A 178 18.97 1.80 -4.21
N ASN A 179 19.55 2.50 -3.22
CA ASN A 179 20.01 3.90 -3.31
C ASN A 179 18.91 4.88 -3.74
N TYR A 180 17.76 4.84 -3.08
CA TYR A 180 16.67 5.80 -3.35
C TYR A 180 16.95 7.15 -2.69
N SER A 181 16.85 8.21 -3.48
CA SER A 181 17.06 9.58 -3.02
C SER A 181 15.88 10.11 -2.23
N ASP A 182 16.06 11.23 -1.53
CA ASP A 182 14.98 11.95 -0.86
C ASP A 182 13.86 12.35 -1.85
N ASP A 183 14.23 12.70 -3.09
CA ASP A 183 13.28 13.03 -4.16
C ASP A 183 12.48 11.80 -4.61
N ASP A 184 13.12 10.62 -4.74
CA ASP A 184 12.39 9.39 -5.09
C ASP A 184 11.36 9.02 -4.00
N ARG A 185 11.69 9.25 -2.71
CA ARG A 185 10.76 9.00 -1.62
C ARG A 185 9.60 9.99 -1.60
N ALA A 186 9.85 11.27 -1.87
CA ALA A 186 8.81 12.28 -2.00
C ALA A 186 7.87 12.00 -3.18
N GLU A 187 8.43 11.58 -4.32
CA GLU A 187 7.67 11.19 -5.50
C GLU A 187 6.82 9.94 -5.24
N LEU A 188 7.38 8.93 -4.56
CA LEU A 188 6.64 7.74 -4.15
C LEU A 188 5.49 8.10 -3.20
N LEU A 189 5.72 9.01 -2.25
CA LEU A 189 4.69 9.47 -1.33
C LEU A 189 3.56 10.23 -2.05
N ALA A 190 3.89 11.07 -3.03
CA ALA A 190 2.88 11.74 -3.86
C ALA A 190 2.04 10.72 -4.64
N TRP A 191 2.69 9.76 -5.30
CA TRP A 191 2.02 8.69 -6.03
C TRP A 191 1.11 7.83 -5.15
N LEU A 192 1.52 7.54 -3.91
CA LEU A 192 0.67 6.87 -2.93
C LEU A 192 -0.60 7.69 -2.65
N GLY A 193 -0.46 8.99 -2.42
CA GLY A 193 -1.59 9.89 -2.18
C GLY A 193 -2.59 9.89 -3.34
N ASP A 194 -2.09 10.02 -4.57
CA ASP A 194 -2.93 10.04 -5.78
C ASP A 194 -3.63 8.70 -6.01
N THR A 195 -2.91 7.59 -5.81
CA THR A 195 -3.46 6.22 -5.94
C THR A 195 -4.62 6.00 -4.97
N ILE A 196 -4.47 6.43 -3.71
CA ILE A 196 -5.51 6.29 -2.69
C ILE A 196 -6.70 7.20 -3.00
N ALA A 197 -6.44 8.44 -3.43
CA ALA A 197 -7.49 9.42 -3.77
C ALA A 197 -8.37 8.93 -4.92
N GLY A 198 -7.79 8.26 -5.93
CA GLY A 198 -8.51 7.72 -7.08
C GLY A 198 -9.26 6.41 -6.82
N LEU A 199 -9.05 5.75 -5.69
CA LEU A 199 -9.57 4.40 -5.47
C LEU A 199 -11.11 4.35 -5.46
N LEU A 200 -11.75 5.24 -4.71
CA LEU A 200 -13.21 5.23 -4.58
C LEU A 200 -13.91 5.64 -5.88
N SER A 201 -13.30 6.51 -6.69
CA SER A 201 -13.86 6.89 -7.99
C SER A 201 -13.75 5.76 -9.02
N ARG A 202 -12.69 4.95 -8.99
CA ARG A 202 -12.60 3.72 -9.80
C ARG A 202 -13.75 2.76 -9.51
N TYR A 203 -14.00 2.47 -8.24
CA TYR A 203 -15.13 1.63 -7.83
C TYR A 203 -16.48 2.25 -8.17
N ARG A 204 -16.61 3.58 -8.12
CA ARG A 204 -17.83 4.27 -8.54
C ARG A 204 -18.08 4.08 -10.03
N ALA A 205 -17.07 4.26 -10.87
CA ALA A 205 -17.17 4.06 -12.31
C ALA A 205 -17.56 2.62 -12.66
N LEU A 206 -16.94 1.64 -11.99
CA LEU A 206 -17.31 0.22 -12.11
C LEU A 206 -18.78 -0.02 -11.74
N ALA A 207 -19.24 0.52 -10.62
CA ALA A 207 -20.64 0.39 -10.21
C ALA A 207 -21.62 1.03 -11.21
N ASP A 208 -21.25 2.16 -11.81
CA ASP A 208 -22.08 2.83 -12.82
C ASP A 208 -22.08 2.07 -14.17
N SER A 209 -21.05 1.26 -14.48
CA SER A 209 -21.02 0.33 -15.63
C SER A 209 -21.69 -1.05 -15.37
N GLY A 210 -22.14 -1.26 -14.13
CA GLY A 210 -22.74 -2.50 -13.62
C GLY A 210 -21.72 -3.57 -13.27
#